data_AF-A0A0L0BQ26-F1
#
_entry.id   AF-A0A0L0BQ26-F1
#
_cell.length_a   1.000
_cell.length_b   1.000
_cell.length_c   1.000
_cell.angle_alpha   90.00
_cell.angle_beta   90.00
_cell.angle_gamma   90.00
#
_symmetry.space_group_name_H-M   'P 1'
#
loop_
_entity.id
_entity.type
_entity.pdbx_description
1 polymer ?
#
loop_
_entity_poly.entity_id
_entity_poly.type
_entity_poly.pdbx_seq_one_letter_code
_entity_poly.pdbx_strand_id
1 'polypeptide(L)'
;MHNKNCSTGGICAYWVGEATPEYQQISTFKIIASIRAICGQRGIKKGLRDIIKPEVLDLYNLDGTHNKLRLLNFPKLCMFYLVAGTYCEGNTDKTFKSDIRDALKIAKNRYCKEKRNLLHPKKIQLQQKTISLKNTIIY
;
A
#
# COMPACT_ATOMS: atom_id res chain seq x y z
N MET A 1 -24.66 -2.62 14.79
CA MET A 1 -23.26 -3.02 14.51
C MET A 1 -23.33 -4.20 13.54
N HIS A 2 -23.19 -3.99 12.24
CA HIS A 2 -23.28 -5.08 11.25
C HIS A 2 -21.88 -5.62 10.94
N ASN A 3 -21.62 -6.80 11.49
CA ASN A 3 -20.49 -7.67 11.19
C ASN A 3 -20.65 -8.20 9.76
N LYS A 4 -19.73 -7.88 8.85
CA LYS A 4 -19.64 -8.53 7.54
C LYS A 4 -18.36 -9.32 7.47
N ASN A 5 -18.49 -10.59 7.83
CA ASN A 5 -17.52 -11.64 7.54
C ASN A 5 -17.23 -11.62 6.04
N CYS A 6 -15.98 -11.35 5.68
CA CYS A 6 -15.50 -11.42 4.32
C CYS A 6 -15.31 -12.90 3.98
N SER A 7 -16.37 -13.53 3.48
CA SER A 7 -16.40 -14.93 3.09
C SER A 7 -15.44 -15.23 1.94
N THR A 8 -14.86 -16.41 2.06
CA THR A 8 -14.01 -17.16 1.14
C THR A 8 -14.65 -17.34 -0.24
N GLY A 9 -13.82 -17.29 -1.29
CA GLY A 9 -14.10 -17.96 -2.57
C GLY A 9 -14.64 -17.06 -3.67
N GLY A 10 -13.75 -16.51 -4.51
CA GLY A 10 -14.14 -15.84 -5.75
C GLY A 10 -12.90 -15.31 -6.45
N ILE A 11 -12.23 -16.17 -7.22
CA ILE A 11 -11.11 -15.75 -8.08
C ILE A 11 -11.73 -14.94 -9.22
N CYS A 12 -11.54 -13.62 -9.17
CA CYS A 12 -12.01 -12.69 -10.19
C CYS A 12 -11.20 -12.94 -11.48
N ALA A 13 -11.86 -13.47 -12.50
CA ALA A 13 -11.27 -13.76 -13.81
C ALA A 13 -10.95 -12.45 -14.56
N TYR A 14 -9.75 -11.91 -14.39
CA TYR A 14 -9.21 -10.88 -15.27
C TYR A 14 -8.02 -11.44 -16.07
N TRP A 15 -8.25 -11.56 -17.38
CA TRP A 15 -7.32 -11.55 -18.51
C TRP A 15 -5.86 -11.91 -18.23
N VAL A 16 -5.46 -13.11 -18.64
CA VAL A 16 -4.05 -13.51 -18.73
C VAL A 16 -3.77 -13.89 -20.18
N GLY A 17 -3.08 -13.00 -20.90
CA GLY A 17 -2.40 -13.34 -22.14
C GLY A 17 -1.31 -14.39 -21.88
N GLU A 18 -1.13 -15.25 -22.87
CA GLU A 18 -0.39 -16.51 -22.82
C GLU A 18 1.04 -16.40 -22.25
N ALA A 19 1.30 -17.15 -21.16
CA ALA A 19 2.62 -17.65 -20.80
C ALA A 19 2.49 -18.86 -19.85
N THR A 20 3.24 -19.92 -20.15
CA THR A 20 3.35 -21.29 -19.58
C THR A 20 3.21 -21.48 -18.04
N PRO A 21 2.73 -22.64 -17.54
CA PRO A 21 1.47 -22.66 -16.77
C PRO A 21 1.53 -22.80 -15.24
N GLU A 22 2.60 -23.29 -14.58
CA GLU A 22 2.51 -23.66 -13.14
C GLU A 22 3.32 -22.77 -12.17
N TYR A 23 4.63 -22.59 -12.40
CA TYR A 23 5.48 -21.85 -11.46
C TYR A 23 5.19 -20.34 -11.38
N GLN A 24 4.84 -19.75 -12.53
CA GLN A 24 4.42 -18.35 -12.61
C GLN A 24 3.07 -18.13 -11.90
N GLN A 25 2.23 -19.16 -11.85
CA GLN A 25 0.91 -19.11 -11.21
C GLN A 25 1.03 -19.24 -9.69
N ILE A 26 1.83 -20.19 -9.19
CA ILE A 26 2.05 -20.38 -7.75
C ILE A 26 2.64 -19.12 -7.09
N SER A 27 3.65 -18.51 -7.73
CA SER A 27 4.27 -17.27 -7.24
C SER A 27 3.27 -16.11 -7.20
N THR A 28 2.39 -16.05 -8.19
CA THR A 28 1.36 -15.03 -8.33
C THR A 28 0.28 -15.14 -7.25
N PHE A 29 -0.19 -16.36 -6.93
CA PHE A 29 -1.12 -16.60 -5.83
C PHE A 29 -0.52 -16.22 -4.47
N LYS A 30 0.76 -16.52 -4.25
CA LYS A 30 1.46 -16.13 -3.01
C LYS A 30 1.49 -14.61 -2.84
N ILE A 31 1.79 -13.85 -3.90
CA ILE A 31 1.79 -12.37 -3.85
C ILE A 31 0.39 -11.83 -3.52
N ILE A 32 -0.65 -12.35 -4.17
CA ILE A 32 -2.04 -11.94 -3.90
C ILE A 32 -2.43 -12.24 -2.44
N ALA A 33 -2.10 -13.43 -1.95
CA ALA A 33 -2.38 -13.83 -0.56
C ALA A 33 -1.65 -12.94 0.44
N SER A 34 -0.38 -12.59 0.19
CA SER A 34 0.38 -11.65 1.02
C SER A 34 -0.24 -10.25 1.02
N ILE A 35 -0.63 -9.73 -0.15
CA ILE A 35 -1.31 -8.42 -0.25
C ILE A 35 -2.64 -8.45 0.52
N ARG A 36 -3.41 -9.54 0.40
CA ARG A 36 -4.66 -9.72 1.13
C ARG A 36 -4.44 -9.80 2.64
N ALA A 37 -3.38 -10.46 3.10
CA ALA A 37 -3.01 -10.51 4.52
C ALA A 37 -2.60 -9.12 5.06
N ILE A 38 -1.85 -8.35 4.27
CA ILE A 38 -1.40 -7.01 4.66
C ILE A 38 -2.56 -6.01 4.69
N CYS A 39 -3.35 -5.95 3.63
CA CYS A 39 -4.49 -5.04 3.53
C CYS A 39 -5.64 -5.47 4.45
N GLY A 40 -5.90 -6.78 4.54
CA GLY A 40 -7.00 -7.36 5.29
C GLY A 40 -8.34 -6.68 4.97
N GLN A 41 -9.20 -6.56 5.98
CA GLN A 41 -10.47 -5.81 5.88
C GLN A 41 -10.27 -4.28 5.76
N ARG A 42 -9.06 -3.78 5.99
CA ARG A 42 -8.75 -2.34 5.95
C ARG A 42 -8.71 -1.80 4.52
N GLY A 43 -8.59 -2.69 3.54
CA GLY A 43 -8.52 -2.37 2.13
C GLY A 43 -7.25 -1.60 1.74
N ILE A 44 -7.17 -1.24 0.46
CA ILE A 44 -5.97 -0.65 -0.11
C ILE A 44 -5.63 0.74 0.46
N LYS A 45 -6.64 1.51 0.89
CA LYS A 45 -6.45 2.86 1.46
C LYS A 45 -5.49 2.90 2.64
N LYS A 46 -5.52 1.86 3.48
CA LYS A 46 -4.67 1.75 4.66
C LYS A 46 -3.47 0.83 4.44
N GLY A 47 -3.61 -0.21 3.62
CA GLY A 47 -2.55 -1.19 3.39
C GLY A 47 -1.50 -0.79 2.35
N LEU A 48 -1.76 0.20 1.48
CA LEU A 48 -0.84 0.52 0.38
C LEU A 48 0.58 0.88 0.85
N ARG A 49 0.70 1.59 1.98
CA ARG A 49 2.00 1.98 2.57
C ARG A 49 2.75 0.80 3.20
N ASP A 50 2.03 -0.26 3.56
CA ASP A 50 2.61 -1.50 4.10
C ASP A 50 3.09 -2.41 2.96
N ILE A 51 2.61 -2.20 1.72
CA ILE A 51 3.00 -2.96 0.52
C ILE A 51 4.13 -2.25 -0.24
N ILE A 52 4.03 -0.93 -0.41
CA ILE A 52 4.95 -0.13 -1.21
C ILE A 52 5.56 0.95 -0.34
N LYS A 53 6.88 1.06 -0.41
CA LYS A 53 7.65 2.06 0.33
C LYS A 53 7.15 3.49 0.03
N PRO A 54 7.02 4.37 1.04
CA PRO A 54 6.52 5.72 0.88
C PRO A 54 7.30 6.58 -0.13
N GLU A 55 8.63 6.41 -0.19
CA GLU A 55 9.53 7.11 -1.11
C GLU A 55 9.16 6.80 -2.56
N VAL A 56 8.85 5.53 -2.83
CA VAL A 56 8.37 5.08 -4.14
C VAL A 56 7.01 5.70 -4.40
N LEU A 57 6.06 5.59 -3.45
CA LEU A 57 4.71 6.13 -3.63
C LEU A 57 4.69 7.63 -3.93
N ASP A 58 5.63 8.42 -3.40
CA ASP A 58 5.69 9.85 -3.69
C ASP A 58 6.01 10.17 -5.15
N LEU A 59 6.79 9.31 -5.83
CA LEU A 59 7.17 9.44 -7.24
C LEU A 59 6.02 9.13 -8.22
N TYR A 60 4.99 8.41 -7.79
CA TYR A 60 3.90 7.93 -8.66
C TYR A 60 2.57 8.60 -8.36
N ASN A 61 1.81 8.98 -9.38
CA ASN A 61 0.38 9.27 -9.31
C ASN A 61 -0.38 8.22 -10.10
N LEU A 62 -1.70 8.06 -9.87
CA LEU A 62 -2.48 7.11 -10.67
C LEU A 62 -2.40 7.44 -12.17
N ASP A 63 -2.60 8.72 -12.51
CA ASP A 63 -2.71 9.21 -13.89
C ASP A 63 -1.40 9.79 -14.45
N GLY A 64 -0.37 10.01 -13.62
CA GLY A 64 0.94 10.52 -14.06
C GLY A 64 1.03 12.04 -14.24
N THR A 65 0.22 12.81 -13.52
CA THR A 65 0.23 14.28 -13.56
C THR A 65 1.25 14.89 -12.61
N HIS A 66 1.59 16.17 -12.82
CA HIS A 66 2.49 16.98 -11.98
C HIS A 66 3.93 16.41 -11.86
N ASN A 67 4.54 16.05 -12.98
CA ASN A 67 5.89 15.46 -13.05
C ASN A 67 6.04 14.16 -12.25
N LYS A 68 4.93 13.45 -12.00
CA LYS A 68 4.93 12.14 -11.34
C LYS A 68 4.72 11.03 -12.35
N LEU A 69 5.31 9.87 -12.10
CA LEU A 69 5.15 8.69 -12.95
C LEU A 69 3.72 8.15 -12.87
N ARG A 70 3.23 7.60 -13.99
CA ARG A 70 1.87 7.02 -14.06
C ARG A 70 1.86 5.59 -13.53
N LEU A 71 1.17 5.37 -12.41
CA LEU A 71 1.06 4.03 -11.80
C LEU A 71 0.31 3.05 -12.73
N LEU A 72 -0.65 3.54 -13.51
CA LEU A 72 -1.38 2.72 -14.49
C LEU A 72 -0.48 2.15 -15.61
N ASN A 73 0.76 2.63 -15.77
CA ASN A 73 1.73 2.01 -16.69
C ASN A 73 2.24 0.65 -16.17
N PHE A 74 1.88 0.26 -14.95
CA PHE A 74 2.22 -1.03 -14.33
C PHE A 74 0.96 -1.88 -14.15
N PRO A 75 0.32 -2.35 -15.24
CA PRO A 75 -0.97 -3.03 -15.17
C PRO A 75 -0.90 -4.31 -14.33
N LYS A 76 0.22 -5.03 -14.35
CA LYS A 76 0.42 -6.22 -13.50
C LYS A 76 0.40 -5.88 -12.00
N LEU A 77 0.98 -4.75 -11.60
CA LEU A 77 0.92 -4.30 -10.22
C LEU A 77 -0.50 -3.83 -9.86
N CYS A 78 -1.07 -2.91 -10.65
CA CYS A 78 -2.35 -2.28 -10.35
C CYS A 78 -3.54 -3.23 -10.49
N MET A 79 -3.71 -3.83 -11.67
CA MET A 79 -4.90 -4.59 -12.03
C MET A 79 -4.82 -6.04 -11.59
N PHE A 80 -3.61 -6.62 -11.54
CA PHE A 80 -3.49 -8.02 -11.16
C PHE A 80 -3.27 -8.17 -9.66
N TYR A 81 -2.17 -7.64 -9.12
CA TYR A 81 -1.82 -7.87 -7.71
C TYR A 81 -2.65 -7.04 -6.72
N LEU A 82 -2.81 -5.74 -6.96
CA LEU A 82 -3.52 -4.86 -6.03
C LEU A 82 -5.03 -5.05 -6.08
N VAL A 83 -5.65 -5.17 -7.26
CA VAL A 83 -7.09 -5.52 -7.34
C VAL A 83 -7.31 -6.89 -6.74
N ALA A 84 -6.65 -7.96 -7.20
CA ALA A 84 -6.95 -9.30 -6.69
C ALA A 84 -6.68 -9.46 -5.20
N GLY A 85 -5.65 -8.78 -4.68
CA GLY A 85 -5.32 -8.81 -3.25
C GLY A 85 -6.22 -7.95 -2.36
N THR A 86 -6.99 -7.01 -2.93
CA THR A 86 -7.85 -6.09 -2.17
C THR A 86 -9.31 -6.08 -2.63
N TYR A 87 -9.67 -6.99 -3.53
CA TYR A 87 -11.02 -7.11 -4.07
C TYR A 87 -12.01 -7.46 -2.96
N CYS A 88 -13.10 -6.70 -2.93
CA CYS A 88 -14.28 -6.97 -2.12
C CYS A 88 -15.48 -7.00 -3.07
N GLU A 89 -16.48 -7.83 -2.77
CA GLU A 89 -17.72 -7.88 -3.55
C GLU A 89 -18.35 -6.49 -3.69
N GLY A 90 -18.74 -6.13 -4.92
CA GLY A 90 -19.34 -4.83 -5.25
C GLY A 90 -18.35 -3.73 -5.67
N ASN A 91 -17.04 -4.01 -5.69
CA ASN A 91 -16.06 -3.05 -6.21
C ASN A 91 -16.08 -2.99 -7.75
N THR A 92 -16.23 -1.79 -8.28
CA THR A 92 -16.09 -1.49 -9.72
C THR A 92 -14.69 -0.95 -10.01
N ASP A 93 -14.27 -0.95 -11.28
CA ASP A 93 -13.00 -0.33 -11.69
C ASP A 93 -12.93 1.16 -11.28
N LYS A 94 -14.07 1.88 -11.34
CA LYS A 94 -14.16 3.28 -10.92
C LYS A 94 -13.91 3.45 -9.43
N THR A 95 -14.54 2.62 -8.59
CA THR A 95 -14.35 2.69 -7.13
C THR A 95 -12.93 2.29 -6.75
N PHE A 96 -12.37 1.26 -7.38
CA PHE A 96 -10.98 0.87 -7.17
C PHE A 96 -9.98 1.97 -7.54
N LYS A 97 -10.11 2.60 -8.71
CA LYS A 97 -9.26 3.72 -9.12
C LYS A 97 -9.37 4.89 -8.14
N SER A 98 -10.58 5.20 -7.68
CA SER A 98 -10.79 6.21 -6.63
C SER A 98 -10.05 5.83 -5.34
N ASP A 99 -10.15 4.57 -4.93
CA ASP A 99 -9.52 4.08 -3.71
C ASP A 99 -7.99 4.12 -3.77
N ILE A 100 -7.40 3.83 -4.93
CA ILE A 100 -5.96 3.98 -5.17
C ILE A 100 -5.55 5.46 -5.07
N ARG A 101 -6.30 6.39 -5.67
CA ARG A 101 -6.01 7.83 -5.57
C ARG A 101 -6.01 8.29 -4.12
N ASP A 102 -7.02 7.86 -3.36
CA ASP A 102 -7.12 8.16 -1.92
C ASP A 102 -5.96 7.55 -1.13
N ALA A 103 -5.63 6.28 -1.41
CA ALA A 103 -4.51 5.58 -0.77
C ALA A 103 -3.18 6.31 -1.00
N LEU A 104 -2.92 6.71 -2.24
CA LEU A 104 -1.73 7.50 -2.61
C LEU A 104 -1.71 8.85 -1.88
N LYS A 105 -2.83 9.56 -1.84
CA LYS A 105 -2.95 10.85 -1.14
C LYS A 105 -2.65 10.70 0.35
N ILE A 106 -3.23 9.70 1.02
CA ILE A 106 -3.02 9.43 2.44
C ILE A 106 -1.55 9.06 2.71
N ALA A 107 -0.97 8.17 1.90
CA ALA A 107 0.42 7.74 2.05
C ALA A 107 1.39 8.92 1.91
N LYS A 108 1.22 9.76 0.89
CA LYS A 108 2.05 10.95 0.65
C LYS A 108 1.92 11.97 1.76
N ASN A 109 0.70 12.27 2.19
CA ASN A 109 0.47 13.23 3.26
C ASN A 109 1.14 12.79 4.57
N ARG A 110 1.06 11.48 4.88
CA ARG A 110 1.76 10.91 6.04
C ARG A 110 3.27 11.00 5.90
N TYR A 111 3.81 10.60 4.76
CA TYR A 111 5.25 10.66 4.48
C TYR A 111 5.80 12.09 4.58
N CYS A 112 5.14 13.07 3.95
CA CYS A 112 5.52 14.47 4.01
C CYS A 112 5.47 15.02 5.45
N LYS A 113 4.47 14.61 6.25
CA LYS A 113 4.37 14.98 7.67
C LYS A 113 5.53 14.40 8.49
N GLU A 114 5.88 13.14 8.27
CA GLU A 114 7.02 12.48 8.93
C GLU A 114 8.35 13.14 8.56
N LYS A 115 8.59 13.38 7.25
CA LYS A 115 9.77 14.09 6.77
C LYS A 115 9.91 15.49 7.39
N ARG A 116 8.81 16.24 7.49
CA ARG A 116 8.79 17.55 8.15
C ARG A 116 9.09 17.44 9.65
N ASN A 117 8.55 16.42 10.33
CA ASN A 117 8.77 16.22 11.76
C ASN A 117 10.23 15.84 12.08
N LEU A 118 10.88 15.08 11.20
CA LEU A 118 12.30 14.73 11.32
C LEU A 118 13.22 15.95 11.16
N LEU A 119 12.84 16.89 10.28
CA LEU A 119 13.61 18.11 10.01
C LEU A 119 13.38 19.22 11.06
N HIS A 120 12.49 19.04 12.03
CA HIS A 120 12.25 20.04 13.08
C HIS A 120 13.26 19.87 14.23
N PRO A 121 14.16 20.85 14.49
CA PRO A 121 15.28 20.72 15.42
C PRO A 121 14.86 20.46 16.88
N LYS A 122 13.65 20.86 17.29
CA LYS A 122 13.17 20.72 18.67
C LYS A 122 12.97 19.27 19.12
N LYS A 123 12.74 18.31 18.21
CA LYS A 123 12.56 16.89 18.58
C LYS A 123 13.86 16.08 18.58
N ILE A 124 14.84 16.46 17.76
CA ILE A 124 16.18 15.87 17.78
C ILE A 124 16.82 16.09 19.15
N GLN A 125 16.70 17.31 19.70
CA GLN A 125 17.21 17.65 21.04
C GLN A 125 16.53 16.86 22.16
N LEU A 126 15.21 16.62 22.09
CA LEU A 126 14.48 15.82 23.07
C LEU A 126 14.85 14.33 23.02
N GLN A 127 15.08 13.77 21.83
CA GLN A 127 15.55 12.39 21.67
C GLN A 127 17.00 12.20 22.17
N GLN A 128 17.90 13.14 21.86
CA GLN A 128 19.26 13.13 22.41
C GLN A 128 19.27 13.25 23.94
N LYS A 129 18.41 14.10 24.52
CA LYS A 129 18.29 14.27 25.97
C LYS A 129 17.78 13.01 26.68
N THR A 130 16.85 12.28 26.06
CA THR A 130 16.31 11.01 26.60
C THR A 130 17.28 9.84 26.48
N ILE A 131 18.09 9.78 25.42
CA ILE A 131 19.17 8.80 25.28
C ILE A 131 20.27 9.05 26.32
N SER A 132 20.66 10.31 26.54
CA SER A 132 21.61 10.69 27.59
C SER A 132 21.12 10.27 28.98
N LEU A 133 19.85 10.55 29.32
CA LEU A 133 19.28 10.18 30.62
C LEU A 133 19.24 8.67 30.83
N LYS A 134 18.91 7.88 29.80
CA LYS A 134 18.92 6.42 29.90
C LYS A 134 20.31 5.85 30.14
N ASN A 135 21.34 6.42 29.53
CA ASN A 135 22.73 5.99 29.73
C ASN A 135 23.27 6.39 31.12
N THR A 136 22.73 7.45 31.72
CA THR A 136 23.09 7.86 33.10
C THR A 136 22.45 6.99 34.17
N ILE A 137 21.29 6.38 33.91
CA ILE A 137 20.56 5.55 34.90
C ILE A 137 21.12 4.09 34.97
N ILE A 138 21.99 3.69 34.04
CA ILE A 138 22.52 2.32 33.95
C ILE A 138 23.85 2.13 34.72
N TYR A 139 24.36 3.17 35.39
CA TYR A 139 25.49 3.08 36.34
C TYR A 139 25.01 3.37 37.76
#